data_AF-A0A2A5ATX0-F1
#
_entry.id   AF-A0A2A5ATX0-F1
#
_cell.length_a   1.000
_cell.length_b   1.000
_cell.length_c   1.000
_cell.angle_alpha   90.00
_cell.angle_beta   90.00
_cell.angle_gamma   90.00
#
_symmetry.space_group_name_H-M   'P 1'
#
loop_
_entity.id
_entity.type
_entity.pdbx_description
1 polymer ?
#
loop_
_entity_poly.entity_id
_entity_poly.type
_entity_poly.pdbx_seq_one_letter_code
_entity_poly.pdbx_strand_id
1 'polypeptide(L)'
;MPASFTDNSPFIYLIEEYGLFFPYSDKDLDVFRIGSYTINERRKRIKRYIDKKRKRTYTKRVNYDCRKRVAEQRVRIKGRFVTKE
;
A
#
# COMPACT_ATOMS: atom_id res chain seq x y z
N MET A 1 6.24 29.11 10.71
CA MET A 1 6.93 28.36 9.62
C MET A 1 6.49 26.90 9.70
N PRO A 2 5.75 26.37 8.72
CA PRO A 2 5.30 24.98 8.73
C PRO A 2 6.27 24.09 7.92
N ALA A 3 6.92 23.15 8.60
CA ALA A 3 7.62 22.01 8.02
C ALA A 3 7.58 20.90 9.06
N SER A 4 7.23 19.67 8.81
CA SER A 4 6.81 18.95 7.61
C SER A 4 6.22 17.67 8.18
N PHE A 5 5.08 17.22 7.67
CA PHE A 5 4.45 15.94 7.98
C PHE A 5 5.40 14.84 7.50
N THR A 6 6.47 14.58 8.26
CA THR A 6 7.34 13.44 8.02
C THR A 6 6.57 12.23 8.50
N ASP A 7 6.43 11.24 7.62
CA ASP A 7 5.73 9.97 7.85
C ASP A 7 6.48 9.08 8.87
N ASN A 8 6.83 9.66 10.02
CA ASN A 8 7.46 9.04 11.16
C ASN A 8 6.36 8.68 12.16
N SER A 9 5.45 7.77 11.78
CA SER A 9 4.70 7.06 12.80
C SER A 9 5.70 6.19 13.57
N PRO A 10 5.87 6.40 14.89
CA PRO A 10 6.93 5.78 15.67
C PRO A 10 6.75 4.26 15.80
N PHE A 11 5.66 3.70 15.30
CA PHE A 11 5.30 2.30 15.50
C PHE A 11 5.91 1.31 14.50
N ILE A 12 6.53 1.77 13.40
CA ILE A 12 7.01 0.87 12.33
C ILE A 12 8.54 0.64 12.37
N TYR A 13 9.32 1.58 12.91
CA TYR A 13 10.79 1.49 12.95
C TYR A 13 11.37 1.09 14.32
N LEU A 14 10.53 0.58 15.24
CA LEU A 14 10.96 0.15 16.57
C LEU A 14 11.30 -1.36 16.67
N ILE A 15 11.42 -2.07 15.53
CA ILE A 15 11.64 -3.54 15.51
C ILE A 15 13.07 -3.92 15.10
N GLU A 16 13.73 -3.16 14.22
CA GLU A 16 15.09 -3.50 13.76
C GLU A 16 16.19 -2.74 14.52
N GLU A 17 15.93 -1.54 15.04
CA GLU A 17 16.97 -0.68 15.65
C GLU A 17 17.13 -0.85 17.18
N TYR A 18 16.07 -1.26 17.90
CA TYR A 18 16.08 -1.26 19.38
C TYR A 18 16.26 -2.64 20.02
N GLY A 19 16.38 -3.72 19.23
CA GLY A 19 16.55 -5.07 19.78
C GLY A 19 15.49 -5.44 20.84
N LEU A 20 14.27 -4.90 20.73
CA LEU A 20 13.15 -5.35 21.55
C LEU A 20 12.78 -6.75 21.07
N PHE A 21 13.52 -7.72 21.61
CA PHE A 21 13.12 -9.09 21.85
C PHE A 21 11.63 -9.04 22.15
N PHE A 22 10.80 -9.47 21.19
CA PHE A 22 9.41 -9.76 21.52
C PHE A 22 9.50 -10.86 22.57
N PRO A 23 9.26 -10.58 23.86
CA PRO A 23 9.61 -11.50 24.94
C PRO A 23 8.59 -12.65 25.05
N TYR A 24 7.79 -12.83 24.01
CA TYR A 24 6.73 -13.81 23.92
C TYR A 24 7.23 -14.94 23.03
N SER A 25 7.32 -16.12 23.62
CA SER A 25 7.52 -17.37 22.91
C SER A 25 6.46 -17.50 21.81
N ASP A 26 6.77 -18.18 20.69
CA ASP A 26 5.82 -18.33 19.57
C ASP A 26 4.47 -18.91 19.99
N LYS A 27 4.44 -19.63 21.12
CA LYS A 27 3.24 -20.21 21.75
C LYS A 27 2.35 -19.20 22.47
N ASP A 28 2.90 -18.08 22.94
CA ASP A 28 2.20 -17.07 23.74
C ASP A 28 1.58 -15.95 22.87
N LEU A 29 1.91 -15.92 21.59
CA LEU A 29 1.49 -14.90 20.61
C LEU A 29 0.00 -15.00 20.19
N ASP A 30 -0.65 -16.09 20.54
CA ASP A 30 -2.06 -16.35 20.21
C ASP A 30 -3.02 -15.99 21.36
N VAL A 31 -2.48 -15.82 22.57
CA VAL A 31 -3.23 -15.43 23.77
C VAL A 31 -3.47 -13.92 23.79
N PHE A 32 -2.47 -13.14 23.35
CA PHE A 32 -2.56 -11.69 23.35
C PHE A 32 -3.14 -11.15 22.04
N ARG A 33 -4.23 -10.38 22.16
CA ARG A 33 -4.95 -9.79 21.01
C ARG A 33 -4.76 -8.28 20.98
N ILE A 34 -4.40 -7.76 19.81
CA ILE A 34 -4.33 -6.32 19.53
C ILE A 34 -5.55 -5.96 18.69
N GLY A 35 -6.60 -5.46 19.35
CA GLY A 35 -7.91 -5.29 18.74
C GLY A 35 -8.50 -6.63 18.30
N SER A 36 -8.97 -6.72 17.06
CA SER A 36 -9.58 -7.93 16.51
C SER A 36 -8.58 -9.04 16.09
N TYR A 37 -7.27 -8.79 16.15
CA TYR A 37 -6.26 -9.71 15.62
C TYR A 37 -5.33 -10.24 16.71
N THR A 38 -4.89 -11.49 16.56
CA THR A 38 -3.75 -12.00 17.35
C THR A 38 -2.44 -11.38 16.84
N ILE A 39 -1.37 -11.43 17.65
CA ILE A 39 -0.09 -10.83 17.27
C ILE A 39 0.43 -11.47 15.96
N ASN A 40 0.27 -12.79 15.81
CA ASN A 40 0.66 -13.53 14.62
C ASN A 40 -0.10 -13.10 13.36
N GLU A 41 -1.43 -12.94 13.46
CA GLU A 41 -2.25 -12.44 12.36
C GLU A 41 -1.88 -11.01 11.96
N ARG A 42 -1.66 -10.14 12.95
CA ARG A 42 -1.24 -8.76 12.73
C ARG A 42 0.12 -8.70 12.02
N ARG A 43 1.11 -9.50 12.46
CA ARG A 43 2.43 -9.61 11.80
C ARG A 43 2.30 -10.02 10.34
N LYS A 44 1.49 -11.05 10.03
CA LYS A 44 1.23 -11.49 8.64
C LYS A 44 0.61 -10.38 7.79
N ARG A 45 -0.34 -9.60 8.32
CA ARG A 45 -0.96 -8.47 7.62
C ARG A 45 0.02 -7.32 7.38
N ILE A 46 0.82 -6.95 8.39
CA ILE A 46 1.85 -5.91 8.27
C ILE A 46 2.88 -6.32 7.21
N LYS A 47 3.39 -7.55 7.24
CA LYS A 47 4.31 -8.08 6.22
C LYS A 47 3.71 -7.96 4.81
N ARG A 48 2.46 -8.41 4.63
CA ARG A 48 1.74 -8.29 3.34
C ARG A 48 1.61 -6.82 2.89
N TYR A 49 1.33 -5.90 3.81
CA TYR A 49 1.25 -4.47 3.51
C TYR A 49 2.59 -3.91 3.07
N ILE A 50 3.68 -4.20 3.79
CA ILE A 50 5.03 -3.75 3.44
C ILE A 50 5.45 -4.31 2.08
N ASP A 51 5.24 -5.60 1.83
CA ASP A 51 5.55 -6.24 0.55
C ASP A 51 4.75 -5.61 -0.60
N LYS A 52 3.46 -5.31 -0.38
CA LYS A 52 2.61 -4.61 -1.35
C LYS A 52 3.08 -3.17 -1.58
N LYS A 53 3.50 -2.46 -0.54
CA LYS A 53 4.04 -1.10 -0.61
C LYS A 53 5.33 -1.07 -1.44
N ARG A 54 6.25 -1.99 -1.17
CA ARG A 54 7.52 -2.15 -1.92
C ARG A 54 7.30 -2.48 -3.39
N LYS A 55 6.30 -3.31 -3.70
CA LYS A 55 5.95 -3.72 -5.08
C LYS A 55 5.03 -2.74 -5.83
N ARG A 56 4.73 -1.57 -5.26
CA ARG A 56 3.82 -0.61 -5.91
C ARG A 56 4.44 -0.06 -7.19
N THR A 57 3.71 -0.15 -8.30
CA THR A 57 4.09 0.46 -9.57
C THR A 57 3.54 1.89 -9.64
N TYR A 58 4.42 2.88 -9.71
CA TYR A 58 4.06 4.31 -9.83
C TYR A 58 4.02 4.81 -11.27
N THR A 59 4.61 4.04 -12.20
CA THR A 59 4.61 4.36 -13.61
C THR A 59 3.25 4.10 -14.24
N LYS A 60 2.91 4.88 -15.27
CA LYS A 60 1.66 4.70 -16.01
C LYS A 60 1.67 3.34 -16.70
N ARG A 61 0.79 2.45 -16.26
CA ARG A 61 0.57 1.14 -16.87
C ARG A 61 -0.78 1.09 -17.56
N VAL A 62 -0.84 0.52 -18.76
CA VAL A 62 -2.08 0.30 -19.51
C VAL A 62 -2.44 -1.18 -19.34
N ASN A 63 -3.61 -1.46 -18.75
CA ASN A 63 -4.06 -2.83 -18.54
C ASN A 63 -5.02 -3.32 -19.63
N TYR A 64 -5.73 -2.40 -20.29
CA TYR A 64 -6.76 -2.71 -21.29
C TYR A 64 -6.43 -2.04 -22.61
N ASP A 65 -5.67 -2.75 -23.45
CA ASP A 65 -5.22 -2.22 -24.75
C ASP A 65 -6.39 -1.96 -25.69
N CYS A 66 -7.46 -2.75 -25.60
CA CYS A 66 -8.69 -2.51 -26.36
C CYS A 66 -9.28 -1.11 -26.06
N ARG A 67 -9.34 -0.70 -24.79
CA ARG A 67 -9.85 0.63 -24.39
C ARG A 67 -8.91 1.75 -24.81
N LYS A 68 -7.60 1.52 -24.75
CA LYS A 68 -6.58 2.48 -25.23
C LYS A 68 -6.75 2.72 -26.73
N ARG A 69 -6.83 1.65 -27.54
CA ARG A 69 -7.02 1.73 -28.98
C ARG A 69 -8.30 2.49 -29.36
N VAL A 70 -9.42 2.21 -28.69
CA VAL A 70 -10.68 2.95 -28.90
C VAL A 70 -10.54 4.43 -28.56
N ALA A 71 -9.85 4.77 -27.47
CA ALA A 71 -9.63 6.15 -27.05
C ALA A 71 -8.66 6.93 -27.96
N GLU A 72 -7.74 6.23 -28.64
CA GLU A 72 -6.80 6.77 -29.63
C GLU A 72 -7.49 7.02 -30.96
N GLN A 73 -8.41 6.15 -31.39
CA GLN A 73 -9.13 6.29 -32.65
C GLN A 73 -10.25 7.36 -32.62
N ARG A 74 -10.79 7.70 -31.44
CA ARG A 74 -11.87 8.71 -31.34
C ARG A 74 -11.38 10.12 -31.67
N VAL A 75 -12.17 10.83 -32.47
CA VAL A 75 -11.94 12.25 -32.81
C VAL A 75 -11.99 13.13 -31.56
N ARG A 76 -11.04 14.07 -31.47
CA ARG A 76 -10.95 15.04 -30.39
C ARG A 76 -10.87 16.47 -30.93
N ILE A 77 -11.52 17.40 -30.24
CA ILE A 77 -11.35 18.85 -30.44
C ILE A 77 -10.96 19.45 -29.08
N LYS A 78 -9.87 20.20 -29.02
CA LYS A 78 -9.31 20.76 -27.76
C LYS A 78 -9.13 19.71 -26.64
N GLY A 79 -8.78 18.47 -27.01
CA GLY A 79 -8.56 17.34 -26.10
C GLY A 79 -9.83 16.59 -25.65
N ARG A 80 -11.03 17.09 -25.97
CA ARG A 80 -12.31 16.47 -25.62
C ARG A 80 -12.82 15.59 -26.74
N PHE A 81 -13.47 14.47 -26.39
CA PHE A 81 -14.16 13.66 -27.39
C PHE A 81 -15.38 14.38 -27.93
N VAL A 82 -15.58 14.29 -29.24
CA VAL A 82 -16.76 14.83 -29.92
C VAL A 82 -17.86 13.77 -29.93
N THR A 83 -19.10 14.20 -29.71
CA THR A 83 -20.29 13.39 -29.99
C THR A 83 -20.56 13.48 -31.48
N LYS A 84 -20.70 12.33 -32.14
CA LYS A 84 -21.25 12.33 -33.50
C LYS A 84 -22.71 12.76 -33.37
N GLU A 85 -23.11 13.71 -34.20
CA GLU A 85 -24.53 14.05 -34.40
C GLU A 85 -25.28 12.87 -35.02
#